data_AF-A0A4Q3UUW6-F1
#
_entry.id   AF-A0A4Q3UUW6-F1
#
_cell.length_a   1.000
_cell.length_b   1.000
_cell.length_c   1.000
_cell.angle_alpha   90.00
_cell.angle_beta   90.00
_cell.angle_gamma   90.00
#
_symmetry.space_group_name_H-M   'P 1'
#
loop_
_entity.id
_entity.type
_entity.pdbx_description
1 polymer ?
#
loop_
_entity_poly.entity_id
_entity_poly.type
_entity_poly.pdbx_seq_one_letter_code
_entity_poly.pdbx_strand_id
1 'polypeptide(L)'
;MAAQILDGLALSKRLRAELKVRVEALQKKGVTPRLDVIVAAQDPASQAYVRMKRRWAETAGIAGESFEIDGTTTQAEFLDL
;
A
#
# COMPACT_ATOMS: atom_id res chain seq x y z
N MET A 1 37.12 11.25 -6.91
CA MET A 1 35.79 10.86 -7.43
C MET A 1 34.74 11.31 -6.44
N ALA A 2 33.68 11.97 -6.90
CA ALA A 2 32.52 12.24 -6.06
C ALA A 2 31.64 10.98 -5.96
N ALA A 3 30.91 10.83 -4.86
CA ALA A 3 29.95 9.75 -4.70
C ALA A 3 28.82 9.88 -5.73
N GLN A 4 28.33 8.75 -6.24
CA GLN A 4 27.17 8.71 -7.12
C GLN A 4 25.90 8.93 -6.29
N ILE A 5 25.06 9.89 -6.69
CA ILE A 5 23.75 10.08 -6.09
C ILE A 5 22.82 8.97 -6.57
N LEU A 6 22.25 8.23 -5.62
CA LEU A 6 21.17 7.29 -5.88
C LEU A 6 19.83 8.03 -5.77
N ASP A 7 19.26 8.42 -6.91
CA ASP A 7 17.97 9.12 -6.95
C ASP A 7 16.80 8.14 -6.71
N GLY A 8 16.44 8.00 -5.44
CA GLY A 8 15.31 7.18 -5.00
C GLY A 8 13.96 7.68 -5.51
N LEU A 9 13.81 8.98 -5.79
CA LEU A 9 12.55 9.53 -6.30
C LEU A 9 12.33 9.09 -7.74
N ALA A 10 13.33 9.27 -8.62
CA ALA A 10 13.28 8.81 -9.99
C ALA A 10 13.08 7.28 -10.06
N LEU A 11 13.85 6.53 -9.25
CA LEU A 11 13.73 5.08 -9.18
C LEU A 11 12.32 4.64 -8.76
N SER A 12 11.75 5.25 -7.71
CA SER A 12 10.42 4.89 -7.21
C SER A 12 9.31 5.15 -8.23
N LYS A 13 9.43 6.19 -9.07
CA LYS A 13 8.47 6.48 -10.14
C LYS A 13 8.50 5.38 -11.21
N ARG A 14 9.71 4.98 -11.63
CA ARG A 14 9.90 3.89 -12.58
C ARG A 14 9.34 2.57 -12.07
N LEU A 15 9.68 2.19 -10.84
CA LEU A 15 9.20 0.94 -10.23
C LEU A 15 7.67 0.88 -10.12
N ARG A 16 7.02 2.01 -9.81
CA ARG A 16 5.55 2.08 -9.75
C ARG A 16 4.90 1.92 -11.12
N ALA A 17 5.50 2.48 -12.18
CA ALA A 17 5.01 2.28 -13.54
C ALA A 17 5.15 0.82 -14.00
N GLU A 18 6.29 0.18 -13.69
CA GLU A 18 6.53 -1.24 -13.98
C GLU A 18 5.57 -2.15 -13.19
N LEU A 19 5.29 -1.81 -11.93
CA LEU A 19 4.35 -2.56 -11.09
C LEU A 19 2.95 -2.58 -11.69
N LYS A 20 2.47 -1.44 -12.21
CA LYS A 20 1.16 -1.35 -12.86
C LYS A 20 1.03 -2.35 -14.01
N VAL A 21 2.03 -2.42 -14.89
CA VAL A 21 2.06 -3.38 -16.01
C VAL A 21 1.98 -4.83 -15.52
N ARG A 22 2.68 -5.15 -14.42
CA ARG A 22 2.66 -6.49 -13.82
C ARG A 22 1.30 -6.82 -13.21
N VAL A 23 0.65 -5.86 -12.55
CA VAL A 23 -0.69 -6.02 -11.98
C VAL A 23 -1.72 -6.25 -13.10
N GLU A 24 -1.68 -5.48 -14.17
CA GLU A 24 -2.54 -5.68 -15.35
C GLU A 24 -2.35 -7.08 -15.96
N ALA A 25 -1.10 -7.57 -16.03
CA ALA A 25 -0.82 -8.91 -16.52
C ALA A 25 -1.39 -10.02 -15.61
N LEU A 26 -1.42 -9.81 -14.29
CA LEU A 26 -2.06 -10.73 -13.34
C LEU A 26 -3.58 -10.70 -13.48
N GLN A 27 -4.17 -9.51 -13.62
CA GLN A 27 -5.62 -9.35 -13.79
C GLN A 27 -6.11 -10.06 -15.05
N LYS A 28 -5.35 -9.98 -16.16
CA LYS A 28 -5.64 -10.73 -17.40
C LYS A 28 -5.63 -12.26 -17.22
N LYS A 29 -4.94 -12.76 -16.18
CA LYS A 29 -4.93 -14.17 -15.79
C LYS A 29 -6.00 -14.52 -14.75
N GLY A 30 -6.91 -13.59 -14.45
CA GLY A 30 -7.93 -13.75 -13.41
C GLY A 30 -7.42 -13.60 -11.98
N VAL A 31 -6.19 -13.10 -11.79
CA VAL A 31 -5.62 -12.84 -10.47
C VAL A 31 -5.67 -11.35 -10.18
N THR A 32 -6.42 -10.94 -9.16
CA THR A 32 -6.49 -9.54 -8.72
C THR A 32 -5.64 -9.36 -7.47
N PRO A 33 -4.47 -8.71 -7.55
CA PRO A 33 -3.67 -8.41 -6.36
C PRO A 33 -4.45 -7.50 -5.41
N ARG A 34 -4.37 -7.80 -4.11
CA ARG A 34 -5.04 -7.05 -3.04
C ARG A 34 -4.05 -6.70 -1.92
N LEU A 35 -4.18 -5.49 -1.37
CA LEU A 35 -3.44 -5.01 -0.20
C LEU A 35 -4.41 -4.30 0.76
N ASP A 36 -4.76 -4.98 1.84
CA ASP A 36 -5.52 -4.37 2.93
C ASP A 36 -4.60 -3.86 4.03
N VAL A 37 -5.03 -2.81 4.72
CA VAL A 37 -4.26 -2.21 5.80
C VAL A 37 -5.14 -2.00 7.03
N ILE A 38 -4.70 -2.54 8.17
CA ILE A 38 -5.34 -2.31 9.46
C ILE A 38 -4.49 -1.34 10.28
N VAL A 39 -5.10 -0.32 10.86
CA VAL A 39 -4.43 0.74 11.63
C VAL A 39 -5.06 0.85 13.01
N ALA A 40 -4.27 0.56 14.03
CA ALA A 40 -4.67 0.68 15.43
C ALA A 40 -4.32 2.03 16.07
N ALA A 41 -3.40 2.77 15.43
CA ALA A 41 -2.89 4.02 15.97
C ALA A 41 -3.62 5.22 15.35
N GLN A 42 -4.25 6.03 16.19
CA GLN A 42 -4.80 7.33 15.79
C GLN A 42 -3.72 8.42 15.71
N ASP A 43 -2.42 8.06 15.71
CA ASP A 43 -1.37 9.05 15.53
C ASP A 43 -1.37 9.56 14.06
N PRO A 44 -1.26 10.88 13.82
CA PRO A 44 -1.34 11.46 12.48
C PRO A 44 -0.28 10.95 11.51
N ALA A 45 0.88 10.50 11.99
CA ALA A 45 1.98 10.03 11.15
C ALA A 45 1.67 8.63 10.58
N SER A 46 1.24 7.68 11.42
CA SER A 46 0.79 6.34 10.96
C SER A 46 -0.33 6.46 9.95
N GLN A 47 -1.29 7.34 10.21
CA GLN A 47 -2.39 7.65 9.32
C GLN A 47 -1.91 8.19 7.96
N ALA A 48 -0.89 9.07 7.94
CA ALA A 48 -0.29 9.56 6.69
C ALA A 48 0.44 8.44 5.92
N TYR A 49 1.18 7.57 6.61
CA TYR A 49 1.86 6.44 5.98
C TYR A 49 0.88 5.46 5.32
N VAL A 50 -0.23 5.14 5.99
CA VAL A 50 -1.25 4.22 5.49
C VAL A 50 -1.94 4.80 4.26
N ARG A 51 -2.31 6.09 4.31
CA ARG A 51 -2.85 6.80 3.13
C ARG A 51 -1.89 6.74 1.94
N MET A 52 -0.58 6.91 2.15
CA MET A 52 0.41 6.79 1.07
C MET A 52 0.50 5.37 0.51
N LYS A 53 0.49 4.33 1.37
CA LYS A 53 0.50 2.92 0.93
C LYS A 53 -0.72 2.61 0.07
N ARG A 54 -1.91 3.00 0.53
CA ARG A 54 -3.16 2.83 -0.21
C ARG A 54 -3.14 3.54 -1.55
N ARG A 55 -2.79 4.83 -1.56
CA ARG A 55 -2.71 5.62 -2.79
C ARG A 55 -1.77 4.99 -3.83
N TRP A 56 -0.63 4.47 -3.40
CA TRP A 56 0.32 3.83 -4.32
C TRP A 56 -0.15 2.46 -4.82
N ALA A 57 -0.79 1.66 -3.97
CA ALA A 57 -1.42 0.42 -4.37
C ALA A 57 -2.51 0.67 -5.42
N GLU A 58 -3.42 1.61 -5.16
CA GLU A 58 -4.47 2.02 -6.10
C GLU A 58 -3.89 2.53 -7.42
N THR A 59 -2.83 3.34 -7.38
CA THR A 59 -2.15 3.85 -8.59
C THR A 59 -1.56 2.70 -9.44
N ALA A 60 -1.15 1.61 -8.79
CA ALA A 60 -0.65 0.41 -9.46
C ALA A 60 -1.76 -0.57 -9.88
N GLY A 61 -3.04 -0.26 -9.63
CA GLY A 61 -4.17 -1.12 -9.94
C GLY A 61 -4.40 -2.25 -8.93
N ILE A 62 -3.77 -2.18 -7.75
CA ILE A 62 -3.93 -3.15 -6.67
C ILE A 62 -5.19 -2.79 -5.88
N ALA A 63 -6.09 -3.77 -5.70
CA ALA A 63 -7.30 -3.59 -4.90
C ALA A 63 -6.94 -3.49 -3.41
N GLY A 64 -7.80 -2.91 -2.59
CA GLY A 64 -7.55 -2.88 -1.15
C GLY A 64 -8.45 -1.95 -0.38
N GLU A 65 -8.58 -2.23 0.91
CA GLU A 65 -9.33 -1.46 1.87
C GLU A 65 -8.46 -1.08 3.06
N SER A 66 -8.94 -0.11 3.84
CA SER A 66 -8.29 0.34 5.07
C SER A 66 -9.27 0.18 6.22
N PHE A 67 -8.84 -0.51 7.26
CA PHE A 67 -9.59 -0.74 8.49
C PHE A 67 -8.94 0.06 9.61
N GLU A 68 -9.75 0.86 10.30
CA GLU A 68 -9.32 1.59 11.48
C GLU A 68 -9.88 0.87 12.69
N ILE A 69 -8.99 0.53 13.63
CA ILE A 69 -9.35 -0.06 14.92
C ILE A 69 -8.87 0.86 16.03
N ASP A 70 -9.51 0.79 17.19
CA ASP A 70 -9.17 1.62 18.34
C ASP A 70 -9.11 0.78 19.63
N GLY A 71 -8.95 1.45 20.77
CA GLY A 71 -8.86 0.78 22.07
C GLY A 71 -10.16 0.08 22.51
N THR A 72 -11.27 0.27 21.81
CA THR A 72 -12.54 -0.41 22.06
C THR A 72 -12.70 -1.67 21.22
N THR A 73 -11.89 -1.82 20.16
CA THR A 73 -11.88 -3.03 19.33
C THR A 73 -11.39 -4.22 20.14
N THR A 74 -12.25 -5.21 20.32
CA THR A 74 -11.92 -6.47 20.99
C THR A 74 -11.03 -7.33 20.11
N GLN A 75 -10.33 -8.28 20.72
CA GLN A 75 -9.54 -9.27 19.97
C GLN A 75 -10.42 -10.12 19.03
N ALA A 76 -11.66 -10.42 19.42
CA ALA A 76 -12.58 -11.18 18.58
C ALA A 76 -12.97 -10.37 17.34
N GLU A 77 -13.38 -9.11 17.51
CA GLU A 77 -13.70 -8.20 16.39
C GLU A 77 -12.50 -8.01 15.45
N PHE A 78 -11.27 -7.91 15.98
CA PHE A 78 -10.06 -7.80 15.17
C PHE A 78 -9.76 -9.05 14.34
N LEU A 79 -10.04 -10.25 14.87
CA LEU A 79 -9.83 -11.52 14.16
C LEU A 79 -10.89 -11.78 13.09
N ASP A 80 -12.04 -11.10 13.17
CA ASP A 80 -13.16 -11.22 12.22
C ASP A 80 -13.09 -10.19 11.06
N LEU A 81 -12.11 -9.27 11.07
CA LEU A 81 -11.80 -8.35 9.96
C LEU A 81 -11.18 -9.08 8.76
#